data_AF-A0A6G5A9Z5-F1
#
_entry.id   AF-A0A6G5A9Z5-F1
#
_cell.length_a   1.000
_cell.length_b   1.000
_cell.length_c   1.000
_cell.angle_alpha   90.00
_cell.angle_beta   90.00
_cell.angle_gamma   90.00
#
_symmetry.space_group_name_H-M   'P 1'
#
loop_
_entity.id
_entity.type
_entity.pdbx_description
1 polymer ?
#
loop_
_entity_poly.entity_id
_entity_poly.type
_entity_poly.pdbx_seq_one_letter_code
_entity_poly.pdbx_strand_id
1 'polypeptide(L)'
;CTADDAARSAHEETRVVPIPLSSNDAARQLYLLARDLTRTFWSSTSFQRCQFYELDPSLKLKLPSQLCRSDATLLCRLWLGVAFTKVYSFRIGMADTPTCDYCGDEETIEHVLCSCACYDTQRCQLRMVLNRLDPGPFCVQKILGPWASASVAQKATKALLLYLKSTNLSDRL
;
A
#
# COMPACT_ATOMS: atom_id res chain seq x y z
N CYS A 1 -4.98 -3.65 -66.98
CA CYS A 1 -4.64 -3.96 -65.59
C CYS A 1 -5.83 -3.63 -64.71
N THR A 2 -6.65 -4.64 -64.43
CA THR A 2 -7.81 -4.49 -63.54
C THR A 2 -7.33 -4.55 -62.10
N ALA A 3 -8.01 -3.84 -61.21
CA ALA A 3 -7.69 -3.83 -59.77
C ALA A 3 -7.67 -5.25 -59.16
N ASP A 4 -8.40 -6.20 -59.77
CA ASP A 4 -8.45 -7.60 -59.36
C ASP A 4 -7.13 -8.35 -59.56
N ASP A 5 -6.35 -8.01 -60.59
CA ASP A 5 -5.03 -8.62 -60.80
C ASP A 5 -4.04 -8.16 -59.72
N ALA A 6 -4.10 -6.88 -59.33
CA ALA A 6 -3.30 -6.34 -58.24
C ALA A 6 -3.69 -6.92 -56.86
N ALA A 7 -4.98 -7.20 -56.65
CA ALA A 7 -5.46 -7.87 -55.44
C ALA A 7 -5.00 -9.34 -55.35
N ARG A 8 -4.90 -10.04 -56.49
CA ARG A 8 -4.46 -11.43 -56.55
C ARG A 8 -2.96 -11.58 -56.29
N SER A 9 -2.13 -10.67 -56.82
CA SER A 9 -0.67 -10.66 -56.58
C SER A 9 -0.29 -10.38 -55.12
N ALA A 10 -1.10 -9.62 -54.39
CA ALA A 10 -0.85 -9.32 -52.97
C ALA A 10 -1.01 -10.54 -52.04
N HIS A 11 -1.71 -11.60 -52.47
CA HIS A 11 -1.87 -12.82 -51.69
C HIS A 11 -0.70 -13.79 -51.85
N GLU A 12 0.05 -13.70 -52.96
CA GLU A 12 1.22 -14.53 -53.21
C GLU A 12 2.47 -14.01 -52.46
N GLU A 13 2.52 -12.71 -52.16
CA GLU A 13 3.51 -12.12 -51.24
C GLU A 13 2.98 -12.07 -49.81
N THR A 14 2.76 -13.24 -49.20
CA THR A 14 2.65 -13.30 -47.74
C THR A 14 4.04 -13.05 -47.13
N ARG A 15 4.47 -11.78 -47.13
CA ARG A 15 5.63 -11.35 -46.33
C ARG A 15 5.23 -11.43 -44.87
N VAL A 16 5.51 -12.58 -44.26
CA VAL A 16 5.48 -12.75 -42.81
C VAL A 16 6.60 -11.88 -42.25
N VAL A 17 6.27 -10.63 -41.90
CA VAL A 17 7.18 -9.78 -41.15
C VAL A 17 7.20 -10.32 -39.72
N PRO A 18 8.34 -10.80 -39.19
CA PRO A 18 8.40 -11.25 -37.81
C PRO A 18 8.09 -10.06 -36.91
N ILE A 19 7.04 -10.19 -36.09
CA ILE A 19 6.77 -9.20 -35.05
C ILE A 19 7.97 -9.28 -34.10
N PRO A 20 8.75 -8.20 -33.91
CA PRO A 20 10.02 -8.27 -33.19
C PRO A 20 9.88 -8.76 -31.74
N LEU A 21 8.67 -8.63 -31.18
CA LEU A 21 8.31 -9.03 -29.83
C LEU A 21 6.87 -9.54 -29.81
N SER A 22 6.60 -10.65 -29.12
CA SER A 22 5.22 -11.02 -28.83
C SER A 22 4.55 -9.96 -27.94
N SER A 23 3.22 -9.92 -27.90
CA SER A 23 2.48 -9.03 -26.99
C SER A 23 2.89 -9.24 -25.52
N ASN A 24 3.17 -10.49 -25.13
CA ASN A 24 3.67 -10.83 -23.80
C ASN A 24 5.08 -10.29 -23.55
N ASP A 25 5.97 -10.37 -24.54
CA ASP A 25 7.33 -9.83 -24.41
C ASP A 25 7.32 -8.31 -24.33
N ALA A 26 6.51 -7.64 -25.15
CA ALA A 26 6.32 -6.19 -25.10
C ALA A 26 5.76 -5.76 -23.74
N ALA A 27 4.71 -6.42 -23.23
CA ALA A 27 4.14 -6.14 -21.91
C ALA A 27 5.16 -6.36 -20.79
N ARG A 28 5.95 -7.44 -20.87
CA ARG A 28 7.03 -7.73 -19.91
C ARG A 28 8.11 -6.65 -19.93
N GLN A 29 8.56 -6.24 -21.11
CA GLN A 29 9.57 -5.17 -21.24
C GLN A 29 9.05 -3.84 -20.70
N LEU A 30 7.81 -3.47 -21.01
CA LEU A 30 7.16 -2.29 -20.44
C LEU A 30 7.09 -2.36 -18.92
N TYR A 31 6.69 -3.50 -18.36
CA TYR A 31 6.66 -3.70 -16.91
C TYR A 31 8.05 -3.54 -16.27
N LEU A 32 9.09 -4.14 -16.86
CA LEU A 32 10.46 -4.02 -16.35
C LEU A 32 10.94 -2.57 -16.39
N LEU A 33 10.75 -1.87 -17.52
CA LEU A 33 11.10 -0.46 -17.67
C LEU A 33 10.35 0.41 -16.66
N ALA A 34 9.03 0.24 -16.55
CA ALA A 34 8.20 1.00 -15.62
C ALA A 34 8.63 0.76 -14.17
N ARG A 35 8.92 -0.49 -13.79
CA ARG A 35 9.41 -0.85 -12.46
C ARG A 35 10.75 -0.18 -12.16
N ASP A 36 11.68 -0.21 -13.10
CA ASP A 36 13.01 0.34 -12.89
C ASP A 36 12.96 1.87 -12.80
N LEU A 37 12.21 2.54 -13.69
CA LEU A 37 11.91 3.97 -13.58
C LEU A 37 11.27 4.31 -12.23
N THR A 38 10.23 3.59 -11.83
CA THR A 38 9.53 3.82 -10.56
C THR A 38 10.48 3.71 -9.38
N ARG A 39 11.37 2.71 -9.36
CA ARG A 39 12.38 2.58 -8.30
C ARG A 39 13.35 3.74 -8.27
N THR A 40 13.86 4.18 -9.43
CA THR A 40 14.76 5.33 -9.51
C THR A 40 14.09 6.60 -9.01
N PHE A 41 12.84 6.86 -9.43
CA PHE A 41 12.05 7.98 -8.92
C PHE A 41 11.79 7.85 -7.42
N TRP A 42 11.44 6.66 -6.93
CA TRP A 42 11.14 6.39 -5.52
C TRP A 42 12.33 6.65 -4.60
N SER A 43 13.54 6.28 -5.02
CA SER A 43 14.77 6.53 -4.25
C SER A 43 15.25 7.98 -4.30
N SER A 44 14.61 8.86 -5.09
CA SER A 44 14.97 10.27 -5.16
C SER A 44 14.65 11.02 -3.86
N THR A 45 15.38 12.10 -3.59
CA THR A 45 15.25 12.91 -2.37
C THR A 45 13.82 13.46 -2.16
N SER A 46 13.04 13.61 -3.23
CA SER A 46 11.66 14.09 -3.18
C SER A 46 10.73 13.20 -2.35
N PHE A 47 10.99 11.89 -2.27
CA PHE A 47 10.14 10.94 -1.54
C PHE A 47 10.70 10.50 -0.20
N GLN A 48 11.96 10.82 0.10
CA GLN A 48 12.62 10.41 1.35
C GLN A 48 11.96 10.95 2.62
N ARG A 49 11.14 12.01 2.50
CA ARG A 49 10.38 12.61 3.61
C ARG A 49 8.92 12.13 3.69
N CYS A 50 8.50 11.24 2.80
CA CYS A 50 7.14 10.72 2.80
C CYS A 50 7.05 9.49 3.72
N GLN A 51 6.01 9.40 4.56
CA GLN A 51 5.80 8.24 5.45
C GLN A 51 5.80 6.91 4.71
N PHE A 52 5.26 6.88 3.49
CA PHE A 52 5.25 5.66 2.68
C PHE A 52 6.66 5.17 2.33
N TYR A 53 7.64 6.07 2.16
CA TYR A 53 9.05 5.71 1.91
C TYR A 53 9.70 5.10 3.14
N GLU A 54 9.41 5.61 4.34
CA GLU A 54 9.90 5.03 5.60
C GLU A 54 9.34 3.63 5.86
N LEU A 55 8.07 3.40 5.48
CA LEU A 55 7.41 2.11 5.63
C LEU A 55 7.88 1.08 4.59
N ASP A 56 8.09 1.51 3.35
CA ASP A 56 8.41 0.61 2.24
C ASP A 56 9.36 1.25 1.21
N PRO A 57 10.64 1.38 1.56
CA PRO A 57 11.65 1.92 0.65
C PRO A 57 11.85 1.05 -0.59
N SER A 58 11.34 -0.19 -0.57
CA SER A 58 11.53 -1.19 -1.64
C SER A 58 10.31 -1.46 -2.50
N LEU A 59 9.19 -0.76 -2.27
CA LEU A 59 7.91 -0.94 -2.99
C LEU A 59 7.42 -2.40 -3.00
N LYS A 60 7.48 -3.07 -1.84
CA LYS A 60 7.00 -4.44 -1.60
C LYS A 60 5.58 -4.49 -1.06
N LEU A 61 5.05 -3.41 -0.51
CA LEU A 61 3.68 -3.33 0.00
C LEU A 61 2.69 -3.60 -1.13
N LYS A 62 1.75 -4.49 -0.83
CA LYS A 62 0.64 -4.84 -1.73
C LYS A 62 -0.61 -4.89 -0.90
N LEU A 63 -1.71 -4.38 -1.47
CA LEU A 63 -3.03 -4.56 -0.88
C LEU A 63 -3.34 -6.07 -0.82
N PRO A 64 -3.66 -6.60 0.37
CA PRO A 64 -4.13 -7.98 0.48
C PRO A 64 -5.38 -8.20 -0.38
N SER A 65 -5.48 -9.40 -0.95
CA SER A 65 -6.69 -9.81 -1.66
C SER A 65 -7.86 -9.93 -0.69
N GLN A 66 -9.08 -9.72 -1.19
CA GLN A 66 -10.35 -9.87 -0.45
C GLN A 66 -10.65 -8.83 0.64
N LEU A 67 -10.05 -7.64 0.57
CA LEU A 67 -10.49 -6.50 1.38
C LEU A 67 -11.74 -5.87 0.78
N CYS A 68 -12.69 -5.45 1.63
CA CYS A 68 -13.73 -4.53 1.19
C CYS A 68 -13.11 -3.17 0.84
N ARG A 69 -13.84 -2.37 0.04
CA ARG A 69 -13.34 -1.08 -0.43
C ARG A 69 -12.95 -0.15 0.73
N SER A 70 -13.76 -0.10 1.80
CA SER A 70 -13.49 0.76 2.96
C SER A 70 -12.21 0.36 3.70
N ASP A 71 -12.01 -0.94 3.96
CA ASP A 71 -10.82 -1.44 4.64
C ASP A 71 -9.55 -1.20 3.79
N ALA A 72 -9.64 -1.35 2.47
CA ALA A 72 -8.55 -1.03 1.56
C ALA A 72 -8.20 0.47 1.56
N THR A 73 -9.21 1.35 1.51
CA THR A 73 -9.01 2.81 1.57
C THR A 73 -8.37 3.22 2.89
N LEU A 74 -8.84 2.70 4.02
CA LEU A 74 -8.25 2.97 5.33
C LEU A 74 -6.77 2.55 5.39
N LEU A 75 -6.44 1.36 4.89
CA LEU A 75 -5.06 0.89 4.84
C LEU A 75 -4.17 1.80 3.98
N CYS A 76 -4.67 2.23 2.81
CA CYS A 76 -3.95 3.19 1.97
C CYS A 76 -3.71 4.53 2.67
N ARG A 77 -4.70 5.06 3.41
CA ARG A 77 -4.53 6.30 4.18
C ARG A 77 -3.46 6.16 5.26
N LEU A 78 -3.48 5.05 6.00
CA LEU A 78 -2.47 4.75 7.03
C LEU A 78 -1.06 4.67 6.42
N TRP A 79 -0.91 4.01 5.28
CA TRP A 79 0.36 3.91 4.57
C TRP A 79 0.89 5.25 4.08
N LEU A 80 0.01 6.11 3.57
CA LEU A 80 0.37 7.41 3.04
C LEU A 80 0.54 8.48 4.12
N GLY A 81 0.16 8.20 5.37
CA GLY A 81 0.20 9.19 6.45
C GLY A 81 -0.88 10.25 6.39
N VAL A 82 -2.00 9.90 5.75
CA VAL A 82 -3.15 10.79 5.53
C VAL A 82 -4.43 10.21 6.13
N ALA A 83 -4.28 9.27 7.06
CA ALA A 83 -5.38 8.86 7.91
C ALA A 83 -5.81 10.03 8.79
N PHE A 84 -7.10 10.16 9.04
CA PHE A 84 -7.68 11.29 9.79
C PHE A 84 -7.45 11.18 11.30
N THR A 85 -6.20 11.00 11.71
CA THR A 85 -5.79 11.23 13.10
C THR A 85 -5.98 12.71 13.46
N LYS A 86 -6.03 13.07 14.75
CA LYS A 86 -6.21 14.48 15.13
C LYS A 86 -5.05 15.35 14.64
N VAL A 87 -3.82 14.86 14.68
CA VAL A 87 -2.65 15.59 14.11
C VAL A 87 -2.85 15.90 12.63
N TYR A 88 -3.27 14.92 11.82
CA TYR A 88 -3.51 15.15 10.39
C TYR A 88 -4.73 16.05 10.17
N SER A 89 -5.83 15.79 10.87
CA SER A 89 -7.08 16.56 10.77
C SER A 89 -6.87 18.02 11.15
N PHE A 90 -6.11 18.30 12.22
CA PHE A 90 -5.74 19.66 12.63
C PHE A 90 -4.89 20.35 11.55
N ARG A 91 -3.90 19.64 10.99
CA ARG A 91 -3.05 20.16 9.90
C ARG A 91 -3.85 20.60 8.68
N ILE A 92 -4.96 19.92 8.37
CA ILE A 92 -5.84 20.25 7.24
C ILE A 92 -7.05 21.11 7.63
N GLY A 93 -7.14 21.59 8.87
CA GLY A 93 -8.22 22.45 9.36
C GLY A 93 -9.57 21.75 9.58
N MET A 94 -9.58 20.43 9.74
CA MET A 94 -10.78 19.62 10.02
C MET A 94 -10.97 19.27 11.50
N ALA A 95 -10.02 19.61 12.36
CA ALA A 95 -10.14 19.44 13.81
C ALA A 95 -9.58 20.67 14.53
N ASP A 96 -10.13 20.98 15.71
CA ASP A 96 -9.72 22.13 16.52
C ASP A 96 -8.40 21.89 17.26
N THR A 97 -8.08 20.62 17.56
CA THR A 97 -6.84 20.24 18.28
C THR A 97 -6.17 19.03 17.63
N PRO A 98 -4.83 18.89 17.76
CA PRO A 98 -4.10 17.71 17.32
C PRO A 98 -4.05 16.59 18.39
N THR A 99 -4.64 16.81 19.56
CA THR A 99 -4.48 15.96 20.74
C THR A 99 -5.51 14.83 20.77
N CYS A 100 -5.12 13.72 21.39
CA CYS A 100 -5.96 12.58 21.69
C CYS A 100 -6.97 12.95 22.78
N ASP A 101 -8.25 12.69 22.52
CA ASP A 101 -9.34 13.04 23.44
C ASP A 101 -9.29 12.24 24.76
N TYR A 102 -8.51 11.15 24.80
CA TYR A 102 -8.47 10.25 25.96
C TYR A 102 -7.24 10.41 26.86
N CYS A 103 -6.05 10.64 26.29
CA CYS A 103 -4.81 10.76 27.07
C CYS A 103 -4.13 12.13 26.97
N GLY A 104 -4.57 13.01 26.05
CA GLY A 104 -4.04 14.36 25.89
C GLY A 104 -2.77 14.51 25.05
N ASP A 105 -2.08 13.41 24.71
CA ASP A 105 -0.90 13.45 23.82
C ASP A 105 -1.29 13.76 22.36
N GLU A 106 -0.32 14.11 21.52
CA GLU A 106 -0.56 14.25 20.07
C GLU A 106 -1.04 12.93 19.44
N GLU A 107 -2.19 12.98 18.77
CA GLU A 107 -2.77 11.80 18.15
C GLU A 107 -2.17 11.56 16.75
N THR A 108 -0.99 10.97 16.70
CA THR A 108 -0.34 10.48 15.48
C THR A 108 -0.75 9.04 15.16
N ILE A 109 -0.39 8.53 13.96
CA ILE A 109 -0.55 7.11 13.61
C ILE A 109 0.23 6.23 14.60
N GLU A 110 1.45 6.62 14.95
CA GLU A 110 2.25 5.91 15.94
C GLU A 110 1.57 5.91 17.31
N HIS A 111 1.02 7.05 17.73
CA HIS A 111 0.29 7.14 18.98
C HIS A 111 -0.86 6.14 19.04
N VAL A 112 -1.77 6.18 18.06
CA VAL A 112 -2.95 5.31 18.07
C VAL A 112 -2.61 3.83 17.87
N LEU A 113 -1.55 3.49 17.14
CA LEU A 113 -1.20 2.09 16.88
C LEU A 113 -0.26 1.48 17.92
N CYS A 114 0.61 2.27 18.56
CA CYS A 114 1.73 1.76 19.35
C CYS A 114 1.71 2.16 20.83
N SER A 115 1.23 3.35 21.20
CA SER A 115 1.47 3.90 22.55
C SER A 115 0.24 4.44 23.31
N CYS A 116 -0.88 4.72 22.66
CA CYS A 116 -2.07 5.26 23.32
C CYS A 116 -2.62 4.29 24.38
N ALA A 117 -2.55 4.66 25.66
CA ALA A 117 -2.95 3.82 26.79
C ALA A 117 -4.41 3.33 26.69
N CYS A 118 -5.28 4.13 26.09
CA CYS A 118 -6.71 3.83 25.95
C CYS A 118 -7.00 2.64 25.03
N TYR A 119 -6.03 2.23 24.22
CA TYR A 119 -6.14 1.07 23.34
C TYR A 119 -5.25 -0.11 23.78
N ASP A 120 -4.69 -0.10 25.00
CA ASP A 120 -3.78 -1.16 25.47
C ASP A 120 -4.38 -2.56 25.39
N THR A 121 -5.65 -2.71 25.81
CA THR A 121 -6.33 -4.00 25.82
C THR A 121 -6.48 -4.58 24.41
N GLN A 122 -6.96 -3.79 23.45
CA GLN A 122 -7.11 -4.19 22.06
C GLN A 122 -5.75 -4.41 21.39
N ARG A 123 -4.77 -3.55 21.70
CA ARG A 123 -3.41 -3.64 21.16
C ARG A 123 -2.67 -4.88 21.67
N CYS A 124 -2.98 -5.38 22.86
CA CYS A 124 -2.43 -6.63 23.38
C CYS A 124 -2.73 -7.79 22.42
N GLN A 125 -3.97 -7.90 21.93
CA GLN A 125 -4.36 -8.94 20.97
C GLN A 125 -3.62 -8.78 19.64
N LEU A 126 -3.54 -7.55 19.10
CA LEU A 126 -2.78 -7.25 17.88
C LEU A 126 -1.31 -7.67 18.04
N ARG A 127 -0.68 -7.26 19.14
CA ARG A 127 0.71 -7.57 19.48
C ARG A 127 0.96 -9.07 19.58
N MET A 128 0.07 -9.82 20.23
CA MET A 128 0.18 -11.28 20.32
C MET A 128 0.16 -11.94 18.94
N VAL A 129 -0.75 -11.51 18.04
CA VAL A 129 -0.82 -12.08 16.69
C VAL A 129 0.42 -11.72 15.88
N LEU A 130 0.83 -10.44 15.85
CA LEU A 130 1.99 -10.01 15.07
C LEU A 130 3.29 -10.62 15.58
N ASN A 131 3.46 -10.81 16.89
CA ASN A 131 4.65 -11.44 17.47
C ASN A 131 4.81 -12.92 17.07
N ARG A 132 3.71 -13.61 16.76
CA ARG A 132 3.77 -14.98 16.22
C ARG A 132 4.18 -15.02 14.75
N LEU A 133 3.94 -13.94 14.01
CA LEU A 133 4.29 -13.82 12.59
C LEU A 133 5.73 -13.34 12.40
N ASP A 134 6.21 -12.47 13.28
CA ASP A 134 7.57 -11.94 13.34
C ASP A 134 7.90 -11.59 14.79
N PRO A 135 9.01 -12.07 15.39
CA PRO A 135 9.38 -11.75 16.77
C PRO A 135 9.97 -10.33 16.96
N GLY A 136 10.13 -9.53 15.89
CA GLY A 136 10.67 -8.16 15.96
C GLY A 136 9.93 -7.20 16.90
N PRO A 137 10.48 -6.00 17.16
CA PRO A 137 9.87 -5.01 18.05
C PRO A 137 8.49 -4.56 17.54
N PHE A 138 7.58 -4.24 18.47
CA PHE A 138 6.24 -3.76 18.13
C PHE A 138 6.28 -2.26 17.80
N CYS A 139 6.36 -1.92 16.52
CA CYS A 139 6.40 -0.54 16.01
C CYS A 139 5.50 -0.38 14.76
N VAL A 140 5.35 0.85 14.28
CA VAL A 140 4.56 1.17 13.08
C VAL A 140 5.03 0.38 11.86
N GLN A 141 6.35 0.22 11.67
CA GLN A 141 6.93 -0.55 10.56
C GLN A 141 6.51 -2.03 10.62
N LYS A 142 6.42 -2.61 11.82
CA LYS A 142 5.93 -3.99 11.96
C LYS A 142 4.42 -4.09 11.66
N ILE A 143 3.63 -3.09 12.04
CA ILE A 143 2.18 -3.11 11.86
C ILE A 143 1.78 -2.85 10.41
N LEU A 144 2.39 -1.83 9.79
CA LEU A 144 2.01 -1.31 8.47
C LEU A 144 2.97 -1.68 7.34
N GLY A 145 4.17 -2.18 7.64
CA GLY A 145 5.20 -2.48 6.66
C GLY A 145 4.97 -3.79 5.89
N PRO A 146 5.86 -4.07 4.92
CA PRO A 146 5.76 -5.25 4.07
C PRO A 146 6.08 -6.53 4.84
N TRP A 147 5.26 -7.56 4.63
CA TRP A 147 5.45 -8.90 5.20
C TRP A 147 6.14 -9.84 4.20
N ALA A 148 6.83 -10.86 4.74
CA ALA A 148 7.62 -11.81 3.95
C ALA A 148 6.82 -12.60 2.91
N SER A 149 5.52 -12.81 3.13
CA SER A 149 4.63 -13.49 2.17
C SER A 149 3.22 -12.92 2.20
N ALA A 150 2.46 -13.14 1.12
CA ALA A 150 1.07 -12.69 1.02
C ALA A 150 0.16 -13.30 2.09
N SER A 151 0.38 -14.58 2.45
CA SER A 151 -0.39 -15.26 3.50
C SER A 151 -0.16 -14.62 4.88
N VAL A 152 1.10 -14.28 5.18
CA VAL A 152 1.45 -13.59 6.43
C VAL A 152 0.90 -12.16 6.42
N ALA A 153 1.02 -11.43 5.29
CA ALA A 153 0.43 -10.11 5.12
C ALA A 153 -1.08 -10.13 5.38
N GLN A 154 -1.80 -11.11 4.81
CA GLN A 154 -3.24 -11.24 5.01
C GLN A 154 -3.61 -11.47 6.48
N LYS A 155 -2.85 -12.30 7.21
CA LYS A 155 -3.05 -12.53 8.65
C LYS A 155 -2.79 -11.26 9.46
N ALA A 156 -1.69 -10.56 9.17
CA ALA A 156 -1.34 -9.32 9.84
C ALA A 156 -2.37 -8.21 9.59
N THR A 157 -2.78 -8.00 8.33
CA THR A 157 -3.82 -7.03 7.98
C THR A 157 -5.15 -7.38 8.62
N LYS A 158 -5.55 -8.66 8.66
CA LYS A 158 -6.77 -9.07 9.37
C LYS A 158 -6.70 -8.72 10.85
N ALA A 159 -5.57 -8.97 11.51
CA ALA A 159 -5.38 -8.60 12.91
C ALA A 159 -5.45 -7.08 13.13
N LEU A 160 -4.82 -6.29 12.25
CA LEU A 160 -4.90 -4.83 12.28
C LEU A 160 -6.33 -4.33 12.10
N LEU A 161 -7.09 -4.87 11.14
CA LEU A 161 -8.47 -4.45 10.92
C LEU A 161 -9.38 -4.80 12.10
N LEU A 162 -9.15 -5.93 12.78
CA LEU A 162 -9.84 -6.27 14.02
C LEU A 162 -9.52 -5.28 15.15
N TYR A 163 -8.25 -4.90 15.28
CA TYR A 163 -7.83 -3.84 16.20
C TYR A 163 -8.53 -2.50 15.91
N LEU A 164 -8.52 -2.06 14.65
CA LEU A 164 -9.14 -0.79 14.24
C LEU A 164 -10.66 -0.79 14.47
N LYS A 165 -11.33 -1.91 14.24
CA LYS A 165 -12.78 -2.05 14.49
C LYS A 165 -13.10 -2.08 15.98
N SER A 166 -12.33 -2.82 16.78
CA SER A 166 -12.54 -2.91 18.25
C SER A 166 -12.20 -1.62 19.02
N THR A 167 -11.52 -0.67 18.37
CA THR A 167 -11.19 0.65 18.91
C THR A 167 -12.06 1.76 18.31
N ASN A 168 -13.01 1.43 17.42
CA ASN A 168 -13.80 2.37 16.61
C ASN A 168 -12.96 3.34 15.74
N LEU A 169 -11.66 3.06 15.57
CA LEU A 169 -10.77 3.84 14.72
C LEU A 169 -11.10 3.64 13.23
N SER A 170 -11.71 2.51 12.85
CA SER A 170 -12.02 2.18 11.46
C SER A 170 -12.97 3.17 10.78
N ASP A 171 -13.85 3.81 11.54
CA ASP A 171 -14.88 4.69 10.99
C ASP A 171 -14.40 6.14 10.89
N ARG A 172 -13.32 6.46 11.63
CA ARG A 172 -12.76 7.80 11.74
C ARG A 172 -11.55 8.00 10.84
N LEU A 173 -10.63 7.04 10.79
CA LEU A 173 -9.31 7.17 10.16
C LEU A 173 -9.31 7.18 8.62
#